data_AF-A0A0D1KQK5-F1
#
_entry.id   AF-A0A0D1KQK5-F1
#
_cell.length_a   1.000
_cell.length_b   1.000
_cell.length_c   1.000
_cell.angle_alpha   90.00
_cell.angle_beta   90.00
_cell.angle_gamma   90.00
#
_symmetry.space_group_name_H-M   'P 1'
#
loop_
_entity.id
_entity.type
_entity.pdbx_description
1 polymer ?
#
loop_
_entity_poly.entity_id
_entity_poly.type
_entity_poly.pdbx_seq_one_letter_code
_entity_poly.pdbx_strand_id
1 'polypeptide(L)'
;MAKNKKLFEYLSQHAETISSTWYETIEETDPNSIYASTDPVVIHNLKSQNLAFNYKINRIFIDDEDVYLPILKEWAFEVTQDQEHLKTPIHYIIREFVRVRDLYVSYVKEFVHLNQDTVKTEEAEDLYHALIKAFDLVFIFL
;
A
#
# COMPACT_ATOMS: atom_id res chain seq x y z
N MET A 1 -2.51 7.57 -20.03
CA MET A 1 -1.71 8.67 -19.45
C MET A 1 -2.52 9.67 -18.64
N ALA A 2 -3.53 10.37 -19.17
CA ALA A 2 -4.29 11.37 -18.39
C ALA A 2 -4.99 10.78 -17.15
N LYS A 3 -5.68 9.64 -17.29
CA LYS A 3 -6.33 8.95 -16.16
C LYS A 3 -5.34 8.43 -15.12
N ASN A 4 -4.23 7.83 -15.55
CA ASN A 4 -3.23 7.29 -14.64
C ASN A 4 -2.57 8.41 -13.82
N LYS A 5 -2.28 9.55 -14.45
CA LYS A 5 -1.77 10.74 -13.74
C LYS A 5 -2.76 11.25 -12.71
N LYS A 6 -4.05 11.37 -13.08
CA LYS A 6 -5.12 11.75 -12.14
C LYS A 6 -5.25 10.77 -10.98
N LEU A 7 -5.16 9.47 -11.24
CA LEU A 7 -5.22 8.45 -10.18
C LEU A 7 -3.99 8.52 -9.27
N PHE A 8 -2.79 8.71 -9.82
CA PHE A 8 -1.58 8.95 -9.05
C PHE A 8 -1.71 10.16 -8.13
N GLU A 9 -2.18 11.29 -8.65
CA GLU A 9 -2.41 12.52 -7.88
C GLU A 9 -3.45 12.28 -6.78
N TYR A 10 -4.58 11.64 -7.12
CA TYR A 10 -5.64 11.30 -6.18
C TYR A 10 -5.13 10.39 -5.04
N LEU A 11 -4.47 9.28 -5.36
CA LEU A 11 -3.94 8.36 -4.34
C LEU A 11 -2.83 9.02 -3.51
N SER A 12 -2.02 9.91 -4.10
CA SER A 12 -0.96 10.61 -3.36
C SER A 12 -1.53 11.65 -2.40
N GLN A 13 -2.61 12.33 -2.77
CA GLN A 13 -3.33 13.24 -1.86
C GLN A 13 -3.99 12.49 -0.69
N HIS A 14 -4.36 11.23 -0.89
CA HIS A 14 -4.99 10.39 0.15
C HIS A 14 -4.01 9.48 0.90
N ALA A 15 -2.71 9.49 0.57
CA ALA A 15 -1.73 8.55 1.12
C ALA A 15 -1.65 8.57 2.65
N GLU A 16 -1.70 9.76 3.26
CA GLU A 16 -1.72 9.94 4.71
C GLU A 16 -3.02 9.42 5.34
N THR A 17 -4.15 9.62 4.68
CA THR A 17 -5.45 9.13 5.14
C THR A 17 -5.51 7.61 5.06
N ILE A 18 -5.03 7.01 3.97
CA ILE A 18 -4.91 5.56 3.80
C ILE A 18 -4.04 4.98 4.93
N SER A 19 -2.88 5.58 5.20
CA SER A 19 -1.96 5.10 6.23
C SER A 19 -2.56 5.20 7.64
N SER A 20 -3.21 6.33 7.95
CA SER A 20 -3.84 6.55 9.24
C SER A 20 -5.03 5.59 9.45
N THR A 21 -5.90 5.46 8.44
CA THR A 21 -7.06 4.53 8.47
C THR A 21 -6.62 3.09 8.65
N TRP A 22 -5.56 2.67 7.93
CA TRP A 22 -4.99 1.33 8.09
C TRP A 22 -4.62 1.08 9.55
N TYR A 23 -3.82 1.96 10.14
CA TYR A 23 -3.35 1.79 11.52
C TYR A 23 -4.49 1.85 12.55
N GLU A 24 -5.41 2.82 12.42
CA GLU A 24 -6.51 3.03 13.37
C GLU A 24 -7.50 1.85 13.39
N THR A 25 -7.54 1.06 12.33
CA THR A 25 -8.41 -0.11 12.23
C THR A 25 -7.69 -1.41 12.61
N ILE A 26 -6.42 -1.38 13.03
CA ILE A 26 -5.71 -2.59 13.48
C ILE A 26 -6.37 -3.16 14.73
N GLU A 27 -6.83 -4.41 14.61
CA GLU A 27 -7.33 -5.23 15.71
C GLU A 27 -6.35 -6.39 15.94
N GLU A 28 -5.20 -6.09 16.55
CA GLU A 28 -4.19 -7.09 16.92
C GLU A 28 -3.89 -7.02 18.41
N THR A 29 -3.80 -8.19 19.05
CA THR A 29 -3.62 -8.34 20.50
C THR A 29 -2.49 -9.30 20.86
N ASP A 30 -1.93 -10.05 19.90
CA ASP A 30 -0.79 -10.93 20.12
C ASP A 30 0.47 -10.10 20.40
N PRO A 31 1.08 -10.22 21.59
CA PRO A 31 2.27 -9.44 21.95
C PRO A 31 3.51 -9.76 21.12
N ASN A 32 3.50 -10.87 20.35
CA ASN A 32 4.58 -11.19 19.40
C ASN A 32 4.41 -10.47 18.06
N SER A 33 3.31 -9.72 17.87
CA SER A 33 3.03 -8.97 16.66
C SER A 33 3.40 -7.51 16.81
N ILE A 34 4.19 -6.97 15.87
CA ILE A 34 4.50 -5.53 15.81
C ILE A 34 3.22 -4.66 15.79
N TYR A 35 2.13 -5.20 15.24
CA TYR A 35 0.85 -4.52 15.12
C TYR A 35 0.09 -4.40 16.45
N ALA A 36 0.46 -5.16 17.50
CA ALA A 36 -0.04 -4.99 18.87
C ALA A 36 0.84 -4.07 19.73
N SER A 37 1.95 -3.54 19.18
CA SER A 37 2.90 -2.76 19.96
C SER A 37 2.29 -1.47 20.52
N THR A 38 2.58 -1.20 21.79
CA THR A 38 2.23 0.07 22.47
C THR A 38 3.43 1.02 22.59
N ASP A 39 4.60 0.63 22.07
CA ASP A 39 5.80 1.48 22.08
C ASP A 39 5.64 2.60 21.04
N PRO A 40 5.68 3.89 21.44
CA PRO A 40 5.47 5.00 20.52
C PRO A 40 6.52 5.08 19.40
N VAL A 41 7.75 4.60 19.63
CA VAL A 41 8.80 4.58 18.60
C VAL A 41 8.49 3.52 17.55
N VAL A 42 8.06 2.33 17.98
CA VAL A 42 7.66 1.25 17.06
C VAL A 42 6.43 1.66 16.26
N ILE A 43 5.43 2.25 16.90
CA ILE A 43 4.22 2.77 16.24
C ILE A 43 4.57 3.82 15.19
N HIS A 44 5.45 4.76 15.53
CA HIS A 44 5.89 5.81 14.61
C HIS A 44 6.62 5.23 13.40
N ASN A 45 7.53 4.28 13.61
CA ASN A 45 8.26 3.61 12.54
C ASN A 45 7.32 2.83 11.62
N LEU A 46 6.39 2.05 12.20
CA LEU A 46 5.39 1.27 11.47
C LEU A 46 4.52 2.14 10.56
N LYS A 47 4.00 3.25 11.10
CA LYS A 47 3.23 4.24 10.32
C LYS A 47 4.07 4.87 9.20
N SER A 48 5.32 5.21 9.51
CA SER A 48 6.23 5.84 8.54
C SER A 48 6.58 4.89 7.39
N GLN A 49 6.83 3.61 7.67
CA GLN A 49 7.09 2.58 6.68
C GLN A 49 5.87 2.37 5.76
N ASN A 50 4.66 2.31 6.34
CA ASN A 50 3.42 2.20 5.58
C ASN A 50 3.14 3.45 4.72
N LEU A 51 3.33 4.66 5.27
CA LEU A 51 3.16 5.89 4.49
C LEU A 51 4.17 5.98 3.34
N ALA A 52 5.43 5.61 3.58
CA ALA A 52 6.45 5.56 2.55
C ALA A 52 6.08 4.57 1.44
N PHE A 53 5.52 3.39 1.80
CA PHE A 53 4.98 2.45 0.84
C PHE A 53 3.89 3.07 -0.02
N ASN A 54 2.92 3.74 0.59
CA ASN A 54 1.79 4.35 -0.11
C ASN A 54 2.29 5.31 -1.21
N TYR A 55 3.27 6.17 -0.90
CA TYR A 55 3.84 7.06 -1.91
C TYR A 55 4.61 6.30 -3.02
N LYS A 56 5.32 5.21 -2.69
CA LYS A 56 6.06 4.41 -3.67
C LYS A 56 5.11 3.64 -4.60
N ILE A 57 4.11 2.94 -4.04
CA ILE A 57 3.17 2.11 -4.82
C ILE A 57 2.30 2.97 -5.75
N ASN A 58 1.99 4.21 -5.39
CA ASN A 58 1.25 5.11 -6.28
C ASN A 58 1.99 5.36 -7.61
N ARG A 59 3.33 5.28 -7.62
CA ARG A 59 4.14 5.57 -8.80
C ARG A 59 3.94 4.58 -9.94
N ILE A 60 3.35 3.41 -9.69
CA ILE A 60 3.02 2.41 -10.74
C ILE A 60 2.17 2.98 -11.87
N PHE A 61 1.45 4.08 -11.61
CA PHE A 61 0.57 4.72 -12.58
C PHE A 61 1.28 5.75 -13.45
N ILE A 62 2.46 6.24 -13.05
CA ILE A 62 3.19 7.30 -13.76
C ILE A 62 4.57 6.88 -14.25
N ASP A 63 5.17 5.87 -13.64
CA ASP A 63 6.49 5.36 -13.97
C ASP A 63 6.38 4.02 -14.71
N ASP A 64 7.38 3.73 -15.53
CA ASP A 64 7.53 2.43 -16.18
C ASP A 64 7.99 1.37 -15.16
N GLU A 65 7.78 0.08 -15.48
CA GLU A 65 8.07 -1.05 -14.57
C GLU A 65 9.54 -1.15 -14.19
N ASP A 66 10.46 -0.84 -15.09
CA ASP A 66 11.89 -0.78 -14.82
C ASP A 66 12.29 0.33 -13.83
N VAL A 67 11.43 1.33 -13.64
CA VAL A 67 11.62 2.42 -12.69
C VAL A 67 10.98 2.13 -11.34
N TYR A 68 9.68 1.76 -11.30
CA TYR A 68 9.00 1.59 -10.01
C TYR A 68 9.37 0.27 -9.31
N LEU A 69 9.64 -0.80 -10.07
CA LEU A 69 9.82 -2.14 -9.49
C LEU A 69 11.07 -2.23 -8.60
N PRO A 70 12.25 -1.71 -8.98
CA PRO A 70 13.41 -1.68 -8.08
C PRO A 70 13.14 -0.93 -6.78
N ILE A 71 12.41 0.18 -6.84
CA ILE A 71 12.07 1.02 -5.66
C ILE A 71 11.17 0.26 -4.68
N LEU A 72 10.19 -0.49 -5.21
CA LEU A 72 9.31 -1.32 -4.38
C LEU A 72 10.04 -2.52 -3.78
N LYS A 73 10.95 -3.14 -4.54
CA LYS A 73 11.80 -4.24 -4.05
C LYS A 73 12.73 -3.79 -2.93
N GLU A 74 13.37 -2.64 -3.09
CA GLU A 74 14.24 -2.06 -2.07
C GLU A 74 13.45 -1.77 -0.79
N TRP A 75 12.28 -1.15 -0.91
CA TRP A 75 11.41 -0.92 0.25
C TRP A 75 10.98 -2.22 0.94
N ALA A 76 10.59 -3.25 0.18
CA ALA A 76 10.22 -4.55 0.76
C ALA A 76 11.41 -5.19 1.49
N PHE A 77 12.59 -5.12 0.90
CA PHE A 77 13.82 -5.58 1.55
C PHE A 77 14.12 -4.81 2.85
N GLU A 78 14.01 -3.48 2.85
CA GLU A 78 14.21 -2.67 4.06
C GLU A 78 13.24 -3.05 5.19
N VAL A 79 11.96 -3.25 4.86
CA VAL A 79 10.93 -3.64 5.85
C VAL A 79 11.18 -5.04 6.39
N THR A 80 11.60 -6.00 5.57
CA THR A 80 11.91 -7.36 6.06
C THR A 80 13.17 -7.42 6.93
N GLN A 81 14.06 -6.44 6.85
CA GLN A 81 15.23 -6.34 7.75
C GLN A 81 14.93 -5.61 9.07
N ASP A 82 13.74 -5.02 9.21
CA ASP A 82 13.30 -4.37 10.43
C ASP A 82 13.17 -5.40 11.57
N GLN A 83 13.84 -5.13 12.69
CA GLN A 83 13.94 -6.09 13.80
C GLN A 83 12.58 -6.46 14.41
N GLU A 84 11.60 -5.54 14.35
CA GLU A 84 10.26 -5.80 14.89
C GLU A 84 9.42 -6.64 13.90
N HIS A 85 9.60 -6.44 12.59
CA HIS A 85 9.03 -7.31 11.57
C HIS A 85 9.63 -8.73 11.61
N LEU A 86 10.95 -8.86 11.81
CA LEU A 86 11.63 -10.18 11.92
C LEU A 86 11.13 -11.03 13.10
N LYS A 87 10.65 -10.40 14.17
CA LYS A 87 10.06 -11.08 15.34
C LYS A 87 8.58 -11.40 15.15
N THR A 88 7.92 -10.72 14.22
CA THR A 88 6.48 -10.85 13.99
C THR A 88 6.18 -12.10 13.16
N PRO A 89 5.27 -12.99 13.61
CA PRO A 89 4.81 -14.10 12.78
C PRO A 89 4.31 -13.63 11.42
N ILE A 90 4.85 -14.20 10.34
CA ILE A 90 4.64 -13.74 8.96
C ILE A 90 3.16 -13.59 8.56
N HIS A 91 2.28 -14.42 9.12
CA HIS A 91 0.85 -14.35 8.83
C HIS A 91 0.20 -13.03 9.27
N TYR A 92 0.73 -12.35 10.30
CA TYR A 92 0.28 -11.00 10.67
C TYR A 92 0.74 -9.95 9.66
N ILE A 93 1.98 -10.05 9.17
CA ILE A 93 2.50 -9.15 8.13
C ILE A 93 1.67 -9.30 6.86
N ILE A 94 1.40 -10.55 6.44
CA ILE A 94 0.56 -10.86 5.29
C ILE A 94 -0.86 -10.28 5.47
N ARG A 95 -1.46 -10.47 6.65
CA ARG A 95 -2.81 -9.96 6.94
C ARG A 95 -2.86 -8.44 6.79
N GLU A 96 -1.93 -7.72 7.41
CA GLU A 96 -1.93 -6.26 7.35
C GLU A 96 -1.58 -5.74 5.95
N PHE A 97 -0.70 -6.42 5.21
CA PHE A 97 -0.41 -6.06 3.82
C PHE A 97 -1.64 -6.22 2.90
N VAL A 98 -2.41 -7.31 3.06
CA VAL A 98 -3.68 -7.51 2.35
C VAL A 98 -4.69 -6.42 2.69
N ARG A 99 -4.75 -5.97 3.94
CA ARG A 99 -5.64 -4.88 4.35
C ARG A 99 -5.30 -3.54 3.70
N VAL A 100 -4.01 -3.22 3.54
CA VAL A 100 -3.58 -2.04 2.78
C VAL A 100 -4.03 -2.14 1.33
N ARG A 101 -3.90 -3.31 0.69
CA ARG A 101 -4.40 -3.55 -0.67
C ARG A 101 -5.90 -3.30 -0.78
N ASP A 102 -6.69 -3.78 0.18
CA ASP A 102 -8.15 -3.64 0.17
C ASP A 102 -8.59 -2.18 0.35
N LEU A 103 -7.87 -1.41 1.17
CA LEU A 103 -8.04 0.04 1.25
C LEU A 103 -7.77 0.68 -0.12
N TYR A 104 -6.64 0.36 -0.74
CA TYR A 104 -6.30 0.86 -2.07
C TYR A 104 -7.37 0.53 -3.13
N VAL A 105 -7.87 -0.70 -3.16
CA VAL A 105 -8.96 -1.09 -4.06
C VAL A 105 -10.21 -0.22 -3.82
N SER A 106 -10.52 0.11 -2.58
CA SER A 106 -11.64 0.99 -2.23
C SER A 106 -11.44 2.43 -2.73
N TYR A 107 -10.24 2.97 -2.60
CA TYR A 107 -9.90 4.29 -3.16
C TYR A 107 -9.91 4.31 -4.69
N VAL A 108 -9.44 3.26 -5.36
CA VAL A 108 -9.53 3.17 -6.83
C VAL A 108 -11.00 3.08 -7.27
N LYS A 109 -11.85 2.34 -6.54
CA LYS A 109 -13.31 2.31 -6.79
C LYS A 109 -13.94 3.69 -6.67
N GLU A 110 -13.61 4.42 -5.62
CA GLU A 110 -14.10 5.78 -5.42
C GLU A 110 -13.63 6.72 -6.55
N PHE A 111 -12.35 6.66 -6.91
CA PHE A 111 -11.80 7.43 -8.03
C PHE A 111 -12.55 7.16 -9.34
N VAL A 112 -12.77 5.89 -9.67
CA VAL A 112 -13.50 5.49 -10.88
C VAL A 112 -14.94 6.03 -10.84
N HIS A 113 -15.61 5.93 -9.69
CA HIS A 113 -16.97 6.46 -9.52
C HIS A 113 -17.03 7.99 -9.72
N LEU A 114 -16.09 8.73 -9.10
CA LEU A 114 -15.99 10.19 -9.23
C LEU A 114 -15.64 10.64 -10.66
N ASN A 115 -15.09 9.75 -11.48
CA ASN A 115 -14.66 10.04 -12.85
C ASN A 115 -15.44 9.22 -13.90
N GLN A 116 -16.63 8.71 -13.57
CA GLN A 116 -17.42 7.81 -14.42
C GLN A 116 -17.73 8.36 -15.83
N ASP A 117 -17.80 9.69 -15.98
CA ASP A 117 -18.02 10.35 -17.27
C ASP A 117 -16.78 10.27 -18.20
N THR A 118 -15.62 9.94 -17.64
CA THR A 118 -14.32 9.99 -18.33
C THR A 118 -13.53 8.69 -18.27
N VAL A 119 -13.80 7.81 -17.30
CA VAL A 119 -13.15 6.50 -17.15
C VAL A 119 -14.16 5.43 -17.51
N LYS A 120 -13.89 4.73 -18.62
CA LYS A 120 -14.75 3.61 -19.07
C LYS A 120 -14.52 2.35 -18.22
N THR A 121 -15.46 1.41 -18.26
CA THR A 121 -15.37 0.14 -17.52
C THR A 121 -14.08 -0.63 -17.79
N GLU A 122 -13.71 -0.83 -19.06
CA GLU A 122 -12.47 -1.52 -19.44
C GLU A 122 -11.22 -0.82 -18.87
N GLU A 123 -11.25 0.52 -18.84
CA GLU A 123 -10.15 1.30 -18.28
C GLU A 123 -10.06 1.20 -16.77
N ALA A 124 -11.19 1.04 -16.08
CA ALA A 124 -11.21 0.78 -14.65
C ALA A 124 -10.62 -0.60 -14.34
N GLU A 125 -10.96 -1.62 -15.13
CA GLU A 125 -10.38 -2.96 -15.02
C GLU A 125 -8.85 -2.95 -15.17
N ASP A 126 -8.32 -2.20 -16.15
CA ASP A 126 -6.87 -2.01 -16.32
C ASP A 126 -6.21 -1.41 -15.07
N LEU A 127 -6.85 -0.41 -14.44
CA LEU A 127 -6.33 0.24 -13.23
C LEU A 127 -6.31 -0.72 -12.04
N TYR A 128 -7.37 -1.52 -11.85
CA TYR A 128 -7.39 -2.55 -10.81
C TYR A 128 -6.34 -3.62 -11.07
N HIS A 129 -6.20 -4.09 -12.31
CA HIS A 129 -5.22 -5.11 -12.64
C HIS A 129 -3.79 -4.61 -12.37
N ALA A 130 -3.46 -3.39 -12.79
CA ALA A 130 -2.16 -2.78 -12.52
C ALA A 130 -1.88 -2.68 -11.01
N LEU A 131 -2.87 -2.24 -10.23
CA LEU A 131 -2.78 -2.17 -8.78
C LEU A 131 -2.49 -3.54 -8.15
N ILE A 132 -3.32 -4.54 -8.46
CA ILE A 132 -3.19 -5.88 -7.88
C ILE A 132 -1.85 -6.52 -8.27
N LYS A 133 -1.46 -6.44 -9.55
CA LYS A 133 -0.15 -6.93 -10.02
C LYS A 133 1.00 -6.30 -9.22
N ALA A 134 0.95 -5.00 -8.97
CA ALA A 134 2.01 -4.32 -8.22
C ALA A 134 2.08 -4.79 -6.76
N PHE A 135 0.93 -4.94 -6.09
CA PHE A 135 0.87 -5.50 -4.74
C PHE A 135 1.39 -6.94 -4.68
N ASP A 136 1.01 -7.78 -5.65
CA ASP A 136 1.47 -9.17 -5.73
C ASP A 136 2.99 -9.26 -5.97
N LEU A 137 3.56 -8.35 -6.76
CA LEU A 137 5.00 -8.25 -6.94
C LEU A 137 5.71 -7.90 -5.63
N VAL A 138 5.21 -6.92 -4.87
CA VAL A 138 5.79 -6.55 -3.57
C VAL A 138 5.67 -7.71 -2.57
N PHE A 139 4.53 -8.41 -2.58
CA PHE A 139 4.28 -9.55 -1.71
C PHE A 139 5.33 -10.66 -1.84
N ILE A 140 5.86 -10.89 -3.04
CA ILE A 140 6.90 -11.90 -3.28
C ILE A 140 8.23 -11.55 -2.57
N PHE A 141 8.45 -10.26 -2.27
CA PHE A 141 9.67 -9.77 -1.63
C PHE A 141 9.50 -9.43 -0.13
N LEU A 142 8.30 -9.62 0.42
CA LEU A 142 7.98 -9.53 1.85
C LEU A 142 8.18 -10.89 2.53
#